data_AF-A0AAD9RHM7-F1
#
_entry.id   AF-A0AAD9RHM7-F1
#
_cell.length_a   1.000
_cell.length_b   1.000
_cell.length_c   1.000
_cell.angle_alpha   90.00
_cell.angle_beta   90.00
_cell.angle_gamma   90.00
#
_symmetry.space_group_name_H-M   'P 1'
#
loop_
_entity.id
_entity.type
_entity.pdbx_description
1 polymer ?
#
loop_
_entity_poly.entity_id
_entity_poly.type
_entity_poly.pdbx_seq_one_letter_code
_entity_poly.pdbx_strand_id
1 'polypeptide(L)'
;MGAAKFVLGSAILGLFWSCCLLKGVLTNSTNRCDYSPCSCDHYGRLTCDCKEEGEALILSTDSDRKLSPHTSRIVVSNCSSVIVANSSFASMAGLRSVDLVNVGNLSLVRQSFKLSPHSVRTRISVRNSSIDVLPSFVFGGDVEAISFENVRIGQLSAFAFANLFHTDTLRLENCQIESTEAQSFKKFDVGYLHVIGGSFGDQVPSRTMNDIEVHHKFMLDGVRMGTVRSEAFIVRSPRTVAIQNCLVEGLESEAFDVTARGAVIIKNNTFGNLAVGAFLGIRADPEARPPPASSSSANLHDLIFKNNSVTSFEEGSLMFDRTSFRPEFDDLLVKQPCDCQTLPVWRNNVLNYTNVYSKFYMRQNAVMPPTLPAQDSIESPDAFLFCVDGDAEDATAVSFADYEARHCSLGGSMLLLILALSGLLAALLLVACLIVWCCRRRRRNDRKRWMSVPTNAPDVVSKKNGVIGREAATSGTPVDSRITMVVPDGRLYRETEFHVIVEKAEPLTTEL
;
A
#
# COMPACT_ATOMS: atom_id res chain seq x y z
N MET A 1 113.20 -13.77 45.92
CA MET A 1 112.32 -12.60 45.75
C MET A 1 111.90 -12.57 44.30
N GLY A 2 110.65 -12.69 43.87
CA GLY A 2 109.36 -12.79 44.53
C GLY A 2 108.33 -12.75 43.40
N ALA A 3 107.38 -13.67 43.43
CA ALA A 3 106.39 -13.94 42.39
C ALA A 3 105.64 -12.71 41.84
N ALA A 4 105.73 -12.48 40.53
CA ALA A 4 104.72 -11.76 39.77
C ALA A 4 103.76 -12.79 39.16
N LYS A 5 102.66 -13.08 39.87
CA LYS A 5 101.63 -14.02 39.45
C LYS A 5 100.24 -13.40 39.70
N PHE A 6 99.48 -13.34 38.60
CA PHE A 6 98.03 -13.59 38.52
C PHE A 6 97.11 -12.83 39.47
N VAL A 7 96.77 -11.58 39.15
CA VAL A 7 95.44 -11.00 39.49
C VAL A 7 95.06 -9.97 38.43
N LEU A 8 94.66 -10.38 37.22
CA LEU A 8 93.87 -9.52 36.31
C LEU A 8 93.30 -10.38 35.15
N GLY A 9 92.51 -11.41 35.48
CA GLY A 9 92.01 -12.34 34.46
C GLY A 9 90.72 -13.08 34.82
N SER A 10 89.95 -12.59 35.80
CA SER A 10 88.77 -13.33 36.31
C SER A 10 87.51 -12.49 36.53
N ALA A 11 87.41 -11.28 35.95
CA ALA A 11 86.24 -10.42 36.13
C ALA A 11 85.45 -10.07 34.85
N ILE A 12 85.88 -10.54 33.67
CA ILE A 12 85.18 -10.23 32.39
C ILE A 12 84.52 -11.48 31.75
N LEU A 13 84.85 -12.69 32.20
CA LEU A 13 84.17 -13.94 31.76
C LEU A 13 82.99 -14.36 32.67
N GLY A 14 82.72 -13.64 33.76
CA GLY A 14 81.61 -13.91 34.68
C GLY A 14 80.31 -13.17 34.36
N LEU A 15 80.33 -12.19 33.44
CA LEU A 15 79.14 -11.41 33.05
C LEU A 15 78.50 -11.83 31.73
N PHE A 16 79.12 -12.77 30.99
CA PHE A 16 78.54 -13.34 29.77
C PHE A 16 77.87 -14.71 29.96
N TRP A 17 77.92 -15.29 31.17
CA TRP A 17 77.21 -16.54 31.47
C TRP A 17 75.95 -16.39 32.34
N SER A 18 75.65 -15.18 32.83
CA SER A 18 74.40 -14.90 33.55
C SER A 18 73.30 -14.30 32.69
N CYS A 19 73.54 -14.04 31.40
CA CYS A 19 72.52 -13.54 30.45
C CYS A 19 71.85 -14.61 29.57
N CYS A 20 72.27 -15.88 29.64
CA CYS A 20 71.72 -16.96 28.79
C CYS A 20 70.83 -17.96 29.55
N LEU A 21 70.44 -17.67 30.80
CA LEU A 21 69.52 -18.49 31.60
C LEU A 21 68.26 -17.74 32.07
N LEU A 22 67.94 -16.61 31.43
CA LEU A 22 66.53 -16.31 31.19
C LEU A 22 66.13 -17.19 30.01
N LYS A 23 65.84 -18.47 30.31
CA LYS A 23 64.83 -19.20 29.53
C LYS A 23 63.68 -18.22 29.43
N GLY A 24 63.49 -17.70 28.22
CA GLY A 24 62.25 -17.03 27.87
C GLY A 24 61.16 -17.94 28.39
N VAL A 25 60.46 -17.46 29.43
CA VAL A 25 59.08 -17.85 29.62
C VAL A 25 58.48 -17.44 28.28
N LEU A 26 58.40 -18.43 27.38
CA LEU A 26 57.48 -18.40 26.25
C LEU A 26 56.21 -17.93 26.91
N THR A 27 55.82 -16.69 26.62
CA THR A 27 54.46 -16.23 26.82
C THR A 27 53.66 -17.17 25.93
N ASN A 28 53.30 -18.31 26.52
CA ASN A 28 52.48 -19.32 25.90
C ASN A 28 51.14 -18.62 25.81
N SER A 29 50.96 -17.87 24.74
CA SER A 29 49.82 -17.00 24.60
C SER A 29 48.66 -17.94 24.38
N THR A 30 47.94 -18.17 25.46
CA THR A 30 46.85 -19.10 25.59
C THR A 30 45.80 -18.73 24.56
N ASN A 31 45.68 -19.60 23.55
CA ASN A 31 44.75 -19.38 22.46
C ASN A 31 43.36 -19.80 22.95
N ARG A 32 42.29 -19.21 22.39
CA ARG A 32 40.93 -19.62 22.72
C ARG A 32 40.70 -21.13 22.50
N CYS A 33 41.46 -21.72 21.60
CA CYS A 33 41.48 -23.16 21.30
C CYS A 33 41.89 -24.06 22.48
N ASP A 34 42.64 -23.53 23.46
CA ASP A 34 43.20 -24.33 24.57
C ASP A 34 42.19 -24.48 25.74
N TYR A 35 41.02 -23.85 25.63
CA TYR A 35 40.02 -23.77 26.70
C TYR A 35 38.66 -24.28 26.22
N SER A 36 38.04 -25.16 27.00
CA SER A 36 36.62 -25.47 26.85
C SER A 36 35.78 -24.18 26.96
N PRO A 37 34.71 -24.02 26.16
CA PRO A 37 34.09 -25.00 25.26
C PRO A 37 34.59 -24.96 23.80
N CYS A 38 35.75 -24.34 23.55
CA CYS A 38 36.26 -24.13 22.21
C CYS A 38 37.32 -25.17 21.81
N SER A 39 37.38 -25.49 20.53
CA SER A 39 38.40 -26.34 19.91
C SER A 39 38.78 -25.78 18.54
N CYS A 40 39.98 -26.08 18.08
CA CYS A 40 40.47 -25.64 16.78
C CYS A 40 40.99 -26.81 15.95
N ASP A 41 40.71 -26.78 14.65
CA ASP A 41 41.30 -27.72 13.71
C ASP A 41 42.66 -27.23 13.17
N HIS A 42 43.35 -28.11 12.44
CA HIS A 42 44.61 -27.78 11.77
C HIS A 42 44.45 -26.77 10.61
N TYR A 43 43.22 -26.50 10.16
CA TYR A 43 42.89 -25.59 9.07
C TYR A 43 42.50 -24.19 9.56
N GLY A 44 42.62 -23.93 10.86
CA GLY A 44 42.31 -22.63 11.47
C GLY A 44 40.81 -22.40 11.69
N ARG A 45 39.98 -23.44 11.76
CA ARG A 45 38.58 -23.33 12.16
C ARG A 45 38.49 -23.38 13.69
N LEU A 46 37.96 -22.33 14.28
CA LEU A 46 37.54 -22.28 15.68
C LEU A 46 36.09 -22.74 15.79
N THR A 47 35.83 -23.76 16.61
CA THR A 47 34.49 -24.24 16.92
C THR A 47 34.26 -24.20 18.42
N CYS A 48 33.25 -23.47 18.88
CA CYS A 48 32.86 -23.38 20.28
C CYS A 48 31.42 -23.87 20.45
N ASP A 49 31.21 -24.90 21.27
CA ASP A 49 29.87 -25.44 21.56
C ASP A 49 29.64 -25.46 23.08
N CYS A 50 28.89 -24.48 23.57
CA CYS A 50 28.76 -24.28 25.02
C CYS A 50 27.78 -25.26 25.69
N LYS A 51 27.02 -26.07 24.93
CA LYS A 51 25.98 -26.97 25.47
C LYS A 51 25.03 -26.29 26.48
N GLU A 52 24.77 -25.00 26.29
CA GLU A 52 24.00 -24.14 27.21
C GLU A 52 24.58 -23.98 28.63
N GLU A 53 25.89 -24.19 28.82
CA GLU A 53 26.56 -23.87 30.09
C GLU A 53 26.57 -22.35 30.34
N GLY A 54 26.40 -21.96 31.61
CA GLY A 54 26.04 -20.60 32.03
C GLY A 54 27.14 -19.53 32.00
N GLU A 55 28.35 -19.84 31.54
CA GLU A 55 29.43 -18.85 31.42
C GLU A 55 29.40 -18.12 30.08
N ALA A 56 29.53 -16.79 30.11
CA ALA A 56 29.56 -15.98 28.90
C ALA A 56 30.83 -16.25 28.06
N LEU A 57 30.63 -16.58 26.79
CA LEU A 57 31.71 -16.77 25.84
C LEU A 57 32.20 -15.42 25.32
N ILE A 58 33.38 -14.99 25.74
CA ILE A 58 33.99 -13.74 25.26
C ILE A 58 34.94 -14.04 24.08
N LEU A 59 34.65 -13.45 22.93
CA LEU A 59 35.52 -13.40 21.75
C LEU A 59 36.30 -12.08 21.78
N SER A 60 37.63 -12.15 21.87
CA SER A 60 38.50 -10.97 21.94
C SER A 60 39.92 -11.30 21.48
N THR A 61 40.66 -10.31 20.98
CA THR A 61 42.09 -10.40 20.65
C THR A 61 43.02 -10.01 21.80
N ASP A 62 42.52 -9.26 22.79
CA ASP A 62 43.35 -8.56 23.77
C ASP A 62 43.37 -9.25 25.14
N SER A 63 42.54 -10.27 25.33
CA SER A 63 42.42 -11.03 26.59
C SER A 63 43.36 -12.22 26.67
N ASP A 64 43.52 -12.79 27.86
CA ASP A 64 44.29 -14.03 28.10
C ASP A 64 43.78 -15.24 27.28
N ARG A 65 42.54 -15.17 26.75
CA ARG A 65 41.94 -16.19 25.87
C ARG A 65 41.76 -15.64 24.45
N LYS A 66 42.86 -15.19 23.85
CA LYS A 66 42.83 -14.48 22.57
C LYS A 66 42.46 -15.37 21.39
N LEU A 67 41.81 -14.78 20.39
CA LEU A 67 41.64 -15.38 19.07
C LEU A 67 42.96 -15.42 18.31
N SER A 68 43.25 -16.54 17.66
CA SER A 68 44.44 -16.69 16.82
C SER A 68 44.34 -15.86 15.54
N PRO A 69 45.38 -15.11 15.14
CA PRO A 69 45.44 -14.39 13.86
C PRO A 69 45.29 -15.31 12.63
N HIS A 70 45.58 -16.61 12.78
CA HIS A 70 45.50 -17.61 11.71
C HIS A 70 44.12 -18.25 11.56
N THR A 71 43.13 -17.82 12.34
CA THR A 71 41.78 -18.38 12.28
C THR A 71 41.12 -17.97 10.96
N SER A 72 40.63 -18.96 10.21
CA SER A 72 39.99 -18.80 8.91
C SER A 72 38.46 -18.89 8.98
N ARG A 73 37.94 -19.60 9.99
CA ARG A 73 36.50 -19.78 10.20
C ARG A 73 36.17 -19.84 11.68
N ILE A 74 35.11 -19.16 12.10
CA ILE A 74 34.63 -19.16 13.47
C ILE A 74 33.20 -19.69 13.47
N VAL A 75 32.93 -20.71 14.27
CA VAL A 75 31.60 -21.28 14.49
C VAL A 75 31.33 -21.31 15.98
N VAL A 76 30.32 -20.59 16.44
CA VAL A 76 29.87 -20.60 17.83
C VAL A 76 28.43 -21.10 17.87
N SER A 77 28.19 -22.14 18.66
CA SER A 77 26.88 -22.80 18.76
C SER A 77 26.43 -23.02 20.20
N ASN A 78 25.11 -22.96 20.41
CA ASN A 78 24.42 -23.37 21.64
C ASN A 78 24.99 -22.71 22.91
N CYS A 79 25.21 -21.40 22.85
CA CYS A 79 25.75 -20.62 23.95
C CYS A 79 24.69 -19.72 24.57
N SER A 80 24.61 -19.71 25.89
CA SER A 80 23.67 -18.87 26.65
C SER A 80 23.95 -17.38 26.43
N SER A 81 25.22 -16.98 26.48
CA SER A 81 25.66 -15.61 26.26
C SER A 81 26.98 -15.59 25.48
N VAL A 82 27.06 -14.76 24.44
CA VAL A 82 28.29 -14.52 23.66
C VAL A 82 28.55 -13.02 23.60
N ILE A 83 29.78 -12.62 23.90
CA ILE A 83 30.21 -11.22 23.83
C ILE A 83 31.28 -11.12 22.76
N VAL A 84 31.02 -10.35 21.70
CA VAL A 84 32.01 -10.02 20.68
C VAL A 84 32.64 -8.68 21.02
N ALA A 85 33.88 -8.71 21.50
CA ALA A 85 34.59 -7.51 21.88
C ALA A 85 34.95 -6.64 20.67
N ASN A 86 35.34 -5.39 20.94
CA ASN A 86 35.77 -4.45 19.91
C ASN A 86 36.92 -5.02 19.08
N SER A 87 36.81 -4.94 17.75
CA SER A 87 37.87 -5.28 16.81
C SER A 87 38.38 -6.72 16.95
N SER A 88 37.54 -7.61 17.45
CA SER A 88 37.87 -9.03 17.69
C SER A 88 38.37 -9.74 16.43
N PHE A 89 38.01 -9.24 15.25
CA PHE A 89 38.40 -9.84 13.96
C PHE A 89 39.43 -9.05 13.16
N ALA A 90 39.96 -7.94 13.70
CA ALA A 90 40.84 -7.03 12.96
C ALA A 90 42.23 -7.63 12.65
N SER A 91 42.70 -8.59 13.45
CA SER A 91 44.00 -9.24 13.29
C SER A 91 43.98 -10.47 12.37
N MET A 92 42.79 -10.95 11.98
CA MET A 92 42.62 -12.20 11.22
C MET A 92 42.55 -11.93 9.71
N ALA A 93 43.71 -11.84 9.06
CA ALA A 93 43.81 -11.63 7.62
C ALA A 93 43.25 -12.80 6.78
N GLY A 94 43.16 -14.00 7.35
CA GLY A 94 42.66 -15.20 6.66
C GLY A 94 41.18 -15.51 6.89
N LEU A 95 40.45 -14.66 7.62
CA LEU A 95 39.06 -14.94 8.00
C LEU A 95 38.15 -14.96 6.76
N ARG A 96 37.32 -16.00 6.66
CA ARG A 96 36.37 -16.22 5.55
C ARG A 96 34.93 -16.32 6.00
N SER A 97 34.68 -16.78 7.22
CA SER A 97 33.32 -16.95 7.74
C SER A 97 33.25 -16.85 9.25
N VAL A 98 32.21 -16.19 9.74
CA VAL A 98 31.83 -16.12 11.16
C VAL A 98 30.36 -16.54 11.26
N ASP A 99 30.13 -17.69 11.88
CA ASP A 99 28.82 -18.31 12.06
C ASP A 99 28.48 -18.32 13.56
N LEU A 100 27.45 -17.57 13.97
CA LEU A 100 26.91 -17.56 15.34
C LEU A 100 25.51 -18.16 15.31
N VAL A 101 25.30 -19.30 15.98
CA VAL A 101 24.08 -20.10 15.85
C VAL A 101 23.54 -20.45 17.23
N ASN A 102 22.23 -20.31 17.45
CA ASN A 102 21.58 -20.65 18.72
C ASN A 102 22.28 -19.95 19.91
N VAL A 103 22.45 -18.62 19.82
CA VAL A 103 23.02 -17.82 20.90
C VAL A 103 21.90 -17.11 21.65
N GLY A 104 21.74 -17.45 22.94
CA GLY A 104 20.68 -16.89 23.79
C GLY A 104 20.71 -15.36 23.83
N ASN A 105 21.84 -14.78 24.22
CA ASN A 105 22.11 -13.34 24.13
C ASN A 105 23.47 -13.07 23.48
N LEU A 106 23.44 -12.41 22.33
CA LEU A 106 24.61 -11.95 21.57
C LEU A 106 24.84 -10.45 21.83
N SER A 107 25.76 -10.16 22.74
CA SER A 107 26.19 -8.80 23.03
C SER A 107 27.29 -8.37 22.06
N LEU A 108 26.97 -7.40 21.22
CA LEU A 108 27.90 -6.82 20.26
C LEU A 108 28.41 -5.48 20.78
N VAL A 109 29.72 -5.29 20.73
CA VAL A 109 30.34 -3.98 20.96
C VAL A 109 30.48 -3.25 19.63
N ARG A 110 30.67 -1.92 19.65
CA ARG A 110 31.07 -1.15 18.47
C ARG A 110 32.28 -1.80 17.80
N GLN A 111 32.29 -1.86 16.48
CA GLN A 111 33.36 -2.49 15.68
C GLN A 111 33.61 -3.97 16.02
N SER A 112 32.62 -4.68 16.57
CA SER A 112 32.72 -6.11 16.87
C SER A 112 33.02 -6.94 15.62
N PHE A 113 32.37 -6.61 14.48
CA PHE A 113 32.61 -7.21 13.18
C PHE A 113 33.54 -6.38 12.28
N LYS A 114 34.50 -5.66 12.88
CA LYS A 114 35.55 -5.00 12.11
C LYS A 114 36.59 -6.03 11.64
N LEU A 115 36.63 -6.22 10.34
CA LEU A 115 37.54 -7.15 9.69
C LEU A 115 38.91 -6.53 9.44
N SER A 116 39.89 -7.39 9.22
CA SER A 116 41.22 -6.97 8.79
C SER A 116 41.17 -6.31 7.41
N PRO A 117 41.95 -5.25 7.12
CA PRO A 117 42.03 -4.69 5.77
C PRO A 117 42.60 -5.69 4.74
N HIS A 118 43.24 -6.77 5.20
CA HIS A 118 43.76 -7.85 4.37
C HIS A 118 42.84 -9.06 4.29
N SER A 119 41.71 -9.07 5.03
CA SER A 119 40.74 -10.15 4.90
C SER A 119 40.08 -10.09 3.54
N VAL A 120 39.88 -11.25 2.93
CA VAL A 120 39.23 -11.35 1.62
C VAL A 120 37.83 -11.89 1.84
N ARG A 121 36.82 -11.08 1.49
CA ARG A 121 35.41 -11.51 1.35
C ARG A 121 34.92 -12.41 2.48
N THR A 122 34.77 -11.84 3.68
CA THR A 122 34.26 -12.60 4.83
C THR A 122 32.74 -12.64 4.82
N ARG A 123 32.15 -13.80 5.13
CA ARG A 123 30.71 -13.96 5.35
C ARG A 123 30.37 -13.95 6.84
N ILE A 124 29.35 -13.21 7.24
CA ILE A 124 28.87 -13.12 8.62
C ILE A 124 27.45 -13.65 8.67
N SER A 125 27.22 -14.66 9.50
CA SER A 125 25.94 -15.35 9.66
C SER A 125 25.56 -15.38 11.14
N VAL A 126 24.39 -14.83 11.48
CA VAL A 126 23.80 -14.92 12.82
C VAL A 126 22.44 -15.59 12.70
N ARG A 127 22.23 -16.69 13.43
CA ARG A 127 21.02 -17.52 13.30
C ARG A 127 20.44 -17.87 14.66
N ASN A 128 19.10 -17.82 14.76
CA ASN A 128 18.35 -18.21 15.97
C ASN A 128 18.95 -17.58 17.23
N SER A 129 19.16 -16.26 17.22
CA SER A 129 19.87 -15.57 18.30
C SER A 129 19.14 -14.30 18.71
N SER A 130 19.34 -13.84 19.96
CA SER A 130 18.84 -12.54 20.42
C SER A 130 19.98 -11.54 20.53
N ILE A 131 19.76 -10.33 20.04
CA ILE A 131 20.66 -9.19 20.16
C ILE A 131 19.88 -8.07 20.84
N ASP A 132 20.27 -7.69 22.05
CA ASP A 132 19.55 -6.63 22.77
C ASP A 132 19.70 -5.28 22.06
N VAL A 133 20.94 -4.95 21.66
CA VAL A 133 21.26 -3.72 20.92
C VAL A 133 22.24 -4.06 19.81
N LEU A 134 21.93 -3.67 18.58
CA LEU A 134 22.89 -3.65 17.48
C LEU A 134 23.52 -2.25 17.40
N PRO A 135 24.73 -2.04 17.96
CA PRO A 135 25.28 -0.70 18.13
C PRO A 135 25.72 -0.06 16.81
N SER A 136 26.06 1.22 16.86
CA SER A 136 26.65 1.94 15.74
C SER A 136 28.00 1.35 15.30
N PHE A 137 28.26 1.34 14.00
CA PHE A 137 29.52 0.93 13.37
C PHE A 137 29.95 -0.49 13.79
N VAL A 138 29.00 -1.43 13.84
CA VAL A 138 29.25 -2.83 14.18
C VAL A 138 30.12 -3.50 13.13
N PHE A 139 29.83 -3.25 11.87
CA PHE A 139 30.54 -3.80 10.73
C PHE A 139 31.60 -2.84 10.20
N GLY A 140 32.66 -3.39 9.61
CA GLY A 140 33.63 -2.61 8.85
C GLY A 140 34.66 -3.50 8.16
N GLY A 141 35.15 -3.05 7.00
CA GLY A 141 36.07 -3.81 6.14
C GLY A 141 35.36 -4.45 4.95
N ASP A 142 36.04 -5.40 4.29
CA ASP A 142 35.54 -6.12 3.11
C ASP A 142 34.65 -7.31 3.52
N VAL A 143 33.36 -7.02 3.68
CA VAL A 143 32.34 -7.99 4.06
C VAL A 143 31.58 -8.43 2.82
N GLU A 144 31.67 -9.71 2.45
CA GLU A 144 30.99 -10.23 1.26
C GLU A 144 29.48 -10.37 1.46
N ALA A 145 29.08 -10.95 2.60
CA ALA A 145 27.67 -11.19 2.89
C ALA A 145 27.39 -11.10 4.38
N ILE A 146 26.26 -10.47 4.72
CA ILE A 146 25.72 -10.42 6.08
C ILE A 146 24.33 -11.05 6.04
N SER A 147 24.12 -12.10 6.84
CA SER A 147 22.86 -12.82 6.90
C SER A 147 22.42 -12.99 8.35
N PHE A 148 21.27 -12.41 8.69
CA PHE A 148 20.58 -12.64 9.96
C PHE A 148 19.33 -13.50 9.68
N GLU A 149 19.16 -14.59 10.41
CA GLU A 149 18.06 -15.55 10.24
C GLU A 149 17.42 -15.85 11.60
N ASN A 150 16.11 -15.60 11.74
CA ASN A 150 15.36 -15.77 12.99
C ASN A 150 16.06 -15.05 14.17
N VAL A 151 16.45 -13.80 13.98
CA VAL A 151 17.15 -12.99 14.99
C VAL A 151 16.19 -11.97 15.60
N ARG A 152 16.14 -11.91 16.93
CA ARG A 152 15.46 -10.81 17.64
C ARG A 152 16.47 -9.69 17.88
N ILE A 153 16.11 -8.48 17.51
CA ILE A 153 16.92 -7.27 17.73
C ILE A 153 16.06 -6.31 18.56
N GLY A 154 16.46 -6.02 19.80
CA GLY A 154 15.76 -5.05 20.64
C GLY A 154 15.84 -3.65 20.04
N GLN A 155 17.06 -3.12 19.95
CA GLN A 155 17.29 -1.79 19.38
C GLN A 155 18.31 -1.83 18.25
N LEU A 156 17.91 -1.33 17.08
CA LEU A 156 18.79 -1.10 15.95
C LEU A 156 19.28 0.35 15.97
N SER A 157 20.51 0.58 16.46
CA SER A 157 21.07 1.92 16.60
C SER A 157 21.37 2.59 15.25
N ALA A 158 21.48 3.92 15.25
CA ALA A 158 21.93 4.69 14.11
C ALA A 158 23.33 4.21 13.68
N PHE A 159 23.57 4.18 12.37
CA PHE A 159 24.83 3.75 11.75
C PHE A 159 25.23 2.32 12.06
N ALA A 160 24.32 1.44 12.47
CA ALA A 160 24.63 0.04 12.72
C ALA A 160 25.21 -0.64 11.46
N PHE A 161 24.58 -0.40 10.32
CA PHE A 161 25.06 -0.78 9.00
C PHE A 161 25.59 0.48 8.29
N ALA A 162 26.89 0.71 8.43
CA ALA A 162 27.61 1.79 7.79
C ALA A 162 29.01 1.31 7.41
N ASN A 163 29.63 1.98 6.43
CA ASN A 163 30.99 1.66 5.96
C ASN A 163 31.17 0.18 5.53
N LEU A 164 30.12 -0.39 4.93
CA LEU A 164 30.23 -1.64 4.20
C LEU A 164 30.81 -1.32 2.82
N PHE A 165 31.76 -2.14 2.37
CA PHE A 165 32.40 -2.00 1.08
C PHE A 165 32.37 -3.35 0.37
N HIS A 166 32.05 -3.36 -0.93
CA HIS A 166 32.00 -4.57 -1.74
C HIS A 166 31.08 -5.67 -1.19
N THR A 167 30.01 -5.27 -0.47
CA THR A 167 29.05 -6.23 0.06
C THR A 167 28.12 -6.70 -1.04
N ASP A 168 28.12 -8.00 -1.30
CA ASP A 168 27.27 -8.58 -2.33
C ASP A 168 25.85 -8.77 -1.81
N THR A 169 25.68 -9.28 -0.59
CA THR A 169 24.34 -9.59 -0.05
C THR A 169 24.18 -9.15 1.41
N LEU A 170 23.12 -8.39 1.67
CA LEU A 170 22.60 -8.13 3.02
C LEU A 170 21.19 -8.75 3.12
N ARG A 171 21.07 -9.80 3.94
CA ARG A 171 19.82 -10.57 4.12
C ARG A 171 19.37 -10.52 5.58
N LEU A 172 18.15 -10.07 5.81
CA LEU A 172 17.46 -10.12 7.09
C LEU A 172 16.23 -11.02 6.93
N GLU A 173 16.27 -12.21 7.49
CA GLU A 173 15.22 -13.22 7.36
C GLU A 173 14.56 -13.50 8.70
N ASN A 174 13.24 -13.38 8.77
CA ASN A 174 12.43 -13.53 9.97
C ASN A 174 13.01 -12.78 11.18
N CYS A 175 13.57 -11.60 10.93
CA CYS A 175 14.17 -10.78 11.97
C CYS A 175 13.10 -9.92 12.65
N GLN A 176 13.01 -10.00 13.97
CA GLN A 176 12.09 -9.17 14.75
C GLN A 176 12.85 -8.00 15.35
N ILE A 177 12.69 -6.82 14.77
CA ILE A 177 13.28 -5.58 15.28
C ILE A 177 12.21 -4.84 16.07
N GLU A 178 12.45 -4.53 17.34
CA GLU A 178 11.47 -3.86 18.20
C GLU A 178 11.52 -2.34 18.01
N SER A 179 12.72 -1.75 18.02
CA SER A 179 12.93 -0.32 17.82
C SER A 179 14.04 -0.06 16.82
N THR A 180 13.79 0.84 15.88
CA THR A 180 14.76 1.28 14.88
C THR A 180 15.04 2.76 15.03
N GLU A 181 16.31 3.16 15.00
CA GLU A 181 16.70 4.56 14.98
C GLU A 181 16.77 5.12 13.55
N ALA A 182 16.69 6.44 13.41
CA ALA A 182 17.00 7.07 12.14
C ALA A 182 18.46 6.79 11.74
N GLN A 183 18.70 6.59 10.45
CA GLN A 183 20.02 6.34 9.86
C GLN A 183 20.69 5.03 10.31
N SER A 184 19.94 4.03 10.77
CA SER A 184 20.47 2.71 11.09
C SER A 184 21.24 2.07 9.94
N PHE A 185 20.78 2.30 8.71
CA PHE A 185 21.48 1.92 7.48
C PHE A 185 21.89 3.20 6.76
N LYS A 186 23.19 3.41 6.55
CA LYS A 186 23.66 4.68 5.98
C LYS A 186 24.86 4.52 5.05
N LYS A 187 24.75 5.09 3.84
CA LYS A 187 25.85 5.33 2.91
C LYS A 187 26.75 4.12 2.69
N PHE A 188 26.17 3.08 2.11
CA PHE A 188 26.93 1.92 1.64
C PHE A 188 26.32 1.37 0.36
N ASP A 189 27.15 0.64 -0.38
CA ASP A 189 26.81 -0.11 -1.58
C ASP A 189 26.53 -1.59 -1.23
N VAL A 190 25.50 -2.16 -1.85
CA VAL A 190 25.20 -3.59 -1.75
C VAL A 190 24.65 -4.15 -3.05
N GLY A 191 24.97 -5.40 -3.39
CA GLY A 191 24.37 -6.08 -4.54
C GLY A 191 22.88 -6.35 -4.33
N TYR A 192 22.55 -7.15 -3.31
CA TYR A 192 21.21 -7.61 -2.95
C TYR A 192 20.87 -7.17 -1.52
N LEU A 193 19.79 -6.40 -1.38
CA LEU A 193 19.22 -6.04 -0.09
C LEU A 193 17.88 -6.74 0.07
N HIS A 194 17.85 -7.80 0.86
CA HIS A 194 16.67 -8.63 1.07
C HIS A 194 16.23 -8.57 2.54
N VAL A 195 14.99 -8.15 2.76
CA VAL A 195 14.30 -8.29 4.04
C VAL A 195 13.08 -9.18 3.81
N ILE A 196 13.10 -10.35 4.44
CA ILE A 196 12.13 -11.43 4.22
C ILE A 196 11.53 -11.82 5.57
N GLY A 197 10.22 -11.68 5.72
CA GLY A 197 9.53 -11.89 6.99
C GLY A 197 9.92 -10.87 8.06
N GLY A 198 9.49 -11.14 9.29
CA GLY A 198 9.88 -10.35 10.46
C GLY A 198 9.14 -9.02 10.58
N SER A 199 9.69 -8.10 11.39
CA SER A 199 9.07 -6.81 11.70
C SER A 199 10.07 -5.68 11.96
N PHE A 200 9.68 -4.44 11.64
CA PHE A 200 10.41 -3.21 11.99
C PHE A 200 9.66 -2.36 13.04
N GLY A 201 9.22 -2.99 14.12
CA GLY A 201 8.54 -2.32 15.23
C GLY A 201 7.27 -1.55 14.83
N ASP A 202 6.81 -0.71 15.75
CA ASP A 202 5.58 0.10 15.60
C ASP A 202 5.79 1.33 14.73
N GLN A 203 7.03 1.78 14.56
CA GLN A 203 7.37 2.93 13.74
C GLN A 203 8.70 2.72 13.03
N VAL A 204 8.73 3.03 11.73
CA VAL A 204 9.95 3.14 10.94
C VAL A 204 10.27 4.64 10.76
N PRO A 205 11.29 5.17 11.45
CA PRO A 205 11.62 6.59 11.36
C PRO A 205 12.06 7.04 9.97
N SER A 206 11.96 8.34 9.72
CA SER A 206 12.53 8.96 8.53
C SER A 206 14.02 8.67 8.44
N ARG A 207 14.52 8.41 7.23
CA ARG A 207 15.92 8.14 6.93
C ARG A 207 16.47 6.91 7.65
N THR A 208 15.63 5.93 7.99
CA THR A 208 16.09 4.64 8.54
C THR A 208 17.10 3.98 7.60
N MET A 209 16.76 3.94 6.31
CA MET A 209 17.66 3.61 5.22
C MET A 209 18.00 4.90 4.48
N ASN A 210 19.24 5.37 4.64
CA ASN A 210 19.66 6.67 4.13
C ASN A 210 20.80 6.53 3.11
N ASP A 211 20.50 6.86 1.86
CA ASP A 211 21.50 6.95 0.78
C ASP A 211 22.21 5.61 0.58
N ILE A 212 21.43 4.52 0.53
CA ILE A 212 21.93 3.16 0.26
C ILE A 212 21.89 2.94 -1.25
N GLU A 213 22.99 2.50 -1.83
CA GLU A 213 23.03 2.10 -3.24
C GLU A 213 22.86 0.58 -3.37
N VAL A 214 21.85 0.15 -4.11
CA VAL A 214 21.56 -1.27 -4.33
C VAL A 214 21.73 -1.58 -5.81
N HIS A 215 22.64 -2.49 -6.18
CA HIS A 215 22.97 -2.71 -7.60
C HIS A 215 22.05 -3.69 -8.33
N HIS A 216 21.47 -4.65 -7.62
CA HIS A 216 20.65 -5.71 -8.23
C HIS A 216 19.21 -5.62 -7.79
N LYS A 217 18.91 -6.01 -6.54
CA LYS A 217 17.53 -6.16 -6.09
C LYS A 217 17.35 -5.61 -4.68
N PHE A 218 16.36 -4.74 -4.54
CA PHE A 218 15.82 -4.35 -3.24
C PHE A 218 14.49 -5.09 -3.03
N MET A 219 14.40 -5.90 -1.97
CA MET A 219 13.25 -6.75 -1.71
C MET A 219 12.77 -6.62 -0.26
N LEU A 220 11.49 -6.28 -0.11
CA LEU A 220 10.72 -6.44 1.12
C LEU A 220 9.65 -7.49 0.85
N ASP A 221 9.72 -8.62 1.53
CA ASP A 221 8.78 -9.74 1.34
C ASP A 221 8.23 -10.20 2.69
N GLY A 222 6.93 -10.13 2.94
CA GLY A 222 6.36 -10.66 4.19
C GLY A 222 6.68 -9.83 5.44
N VAL A 223 7.11 -8.58 5.27
CA VAL A 223 7.58 -7.73 6.39
C VAL A 223 6.41 -7.01 7.05
N ARG A 224 6.39 -7.01 8.39
CA ARG A 224 5.44 -6.21 9.18
C ARG A 224 6.05 -4.88 9.61
N MET A 225 5.37 -3.78 9.31
CA MET A 225 5.77 -2.43 9.68
C MET A 225 4.57 -1.72 10.29
N GLY A 226 4.75 -0.98 11.39
CA GLY A 226 3.72 -0.08 11.89
C GLY A 226 3.58 1.16 11.01
N THR A 227 3.86 2.35 11.54
CA THR A 227 3.86 3.60 10.77
C THR A 227 5.22 3.85 10.12
N VAL A 228 5.26 3.88 8.80
CA VAL A 228 6.44 4.22 8.01
C VAL A 228 6.42 5.72 7.70
N ARG A 229 7.41 6.44 8.23
CA ARG A 229 7.52 7.89 8.06
C ARG A 229 8.01 8.30 6.68
N SER A 230 7.82 9.57 6.33
CA SER A 230 8.36 10.16 5.09
C SER A 230 9.87 9.93 4.96
N GLU A 231 10.32 9.60 3.75
CA GLU A 231 11.73 9.29 3.43
C GLU A 231 12.34 8.20 4.34
N ALA A 232 11.55 7.26 4.88
CA ALA A 232 12.09 6.18 5.70
C ALA A 232 13.07 5.29 4.91
N PHE A 233 12.75 5.04 3.63
CA PHE A 233 13.54 4.24 2.72
C PHE A 233 14.08 5.08 1.56
N ILE A 234 15.31 5.58 1.71
CA ILE A 234 16.05 6.28 0.65
C ILE A 234 17.03 5.28 0.01
N VAL A 235 16.62 4.69 -1.11
CA VAL A 235 17.36 3.61 -1.80
C VAL A 235 17.63 4.00 -3.25
N ARG A 236 18.88 3.86 -3.68
CA ARG A 236 19.32 4.30 -5.00
C ARG A 236 19.70 3.14 -5.90
N SER A 237 19.33 3.26 -7.16
CA SER A 237 19.80 2.44 -8.28
C SER A 237 19.42 0.95 -8.32
N PRO A 238 18.41 0.40 -7.59
CA PRO A 238 18.06 -1.02 -7.74
C PRO A 238 17.55 -1.30 -9.15
N ARG A 239 18.03 -2.38 -9.77
CA ARG A 239 17.46 -2.87 -11.05
C ARG A 239 16.04 -3.41 -10.87
N THR A 240 15.73 -3.92 -9.69
CA THR A 240 14.39 -4.43 -9.36
C THR A 240 14.04 -4.04 -7.94
N VAL A 241 12.86 -3.44 -7.79
CA VAL A 241 12.24 -3.14 -6.49
C VAL A 241 11.06 -4.09 -6.32
N ALA A 242 11.05 -4.87 -5.24
CA ALA A 242 9.96 -5.78 -4.92
C ALA A 242 9.46 -5.53 -3.50
N ILE A 243 8.22 -5.08 -3.37
CA ILE A 243 7.52 -4.90 -2.09
C ILE A 243 6.31 -5.82 -2.15
N GLN A 244 6.39 -6.97 -1.49
CA GLN A 244 5.39 -8.02 -1.62
C GLN A 244 4.99 -8.63 -0.28
N ASN A 245 3.73 -9.05 -0.17
CA ASN A 245 3.21 -9.73 1.03
C ASN A 245 3.43 -8.94 2.35
N CYS A 246 3.67 -7.62 2.28
CA CYS A 246 3.95 -6.81 3.46
C CYS A 246 2.65 -6.36 4.15
N LEU A 247 2.73 -6.17 5.46
CA LEU A 247 1.68 -5.56 6.27
C LEU A 247 2.22 -4.23 6.81
N VAL A 248 1.62 -3.12 6.40
CA VAL A 248 2.01 -1.77 6.77
C VAL A 248 0.81 -1.06 7.40
N GLU A 249 0.89 -0.67 8.66
CA GLU A 249 -0.23 -0.01 9.34
C GLU A 249 -0.47 1.42 8.84
N GLY A 250 0.59 2.16 8.56
CA GLY A 250 0.50 3.54 8.04
C GLY A 250 1.67 3.88 7.15
N LEU A 251 1.41 4.56 6.04
CA LEU A 251 2.41 5.01 5.08
C LEU A 251 2.29 6.51 4.86
N GLU A 252 3.31 7.27 5.28
CA GLU A 252 3.37 8.72 5.07
C GLU A 252 3.78 9.09 3.64
N SER A 253 3.67 10.38 3.31
CA SER A 253 4.06 10.95 2.01
C SER A 253 5.52 10.61 1.69
N GLU A 254 5.78 10.14 0.47
CA GLU A 254 7.12 9.77 -0.01
C GLU A 254 7.90 8.88 0.98
N ALA A 255 7.23 7.96 1.67
CA ALA A 255 7.86 7.03 2.60
C ALA A 255 8.95 6.16 1.93
N PHE A 256 8.73 5.84 0.66
CA PHE A 256 9.71 5.20 -0.23
C PHE A 256 10.25 6.23 -1.22
N ASP A 257 11.47 6.71 -0.99
CA ASP A 257 12.26 7.51 -1.93
C ASP A 257 13.25 6.58 -2.65
N VAL A 258 12.80 5.99 -3.75
CA VAL A 258 13.54 4.92 -4.44
C VAL A 258 13.79 5.32 -5.89
N THR A 259 15.06 5.44 -6.27
CA THR A 259 15.45 5.71 -7.67
C THR A 259 15.79 4.42 -8.40
N ALA A 260 14.80 3.77 -9.00
CA ALA A 260 14.96 2.45 -9.64
C ALA A 260 15.52 2.54 -11.07
N ARG A 261 16.30 1.53 -11.48
CA ARG A 261 16.83 1.35 -12.85
C ARG A 261 16.01 0.39 -13.72
N GLY A 262 14.91 -0.13 -13.17
CA GLY A 262 14.11 -1.17 -13.81
C GLY A 262 12.75 -1.33 -13.13
N ALA A 263 12.21 -2.53 -13.18
CA ALA A 263 10.83 -2.79 -12.76
C ALA A 263 10.60 -2.60 -11.25
N VAL A 264 9.42 -2.05 -10.93
CA VAL A 264 8.92 -1.89 -9.57
C VAL A 264 7.69 -2.78 -9.40
N ILE A 265 7.71 -3.66 -8.40
CA ILE A 265 6.65 -4.63 -8.15
C ILE A 265 6.11 -4.43 -6.74
N ILE A 266 4.84 -4.05 -6.64
CA ILE A 266 4.12 -3.84 -5.38
C ILE A 266 2.89 -4.74 -5.39
N LYS A 267 2.94 -5.90 -4.72
CA LYS A 267 1.87 -6.89 -4.78
C LYS A 267 1.51 -7.57 -3.47
N ASN A 268 0.27 -7.99 -3.31
CA ASN A 268 -0.19 -8.75 -2.14
C ASN A 268 0.04 -8.02 -0.81
N ASN A 269 0.10 -6.69 -0.80
CA ASN A 269 0.35 -5.93 0.42
C ASN A 269 -0.96 -5.53 1.10
N THR A 270 -0.90 -5.37 2.41
CA THR A 270 -1.97 -4.74 3.20
C THR A 270 -1.46 -3.42 3.75
N PHE A 271 -2.05 -2.33 3.30
CA PHE A 271 -1.82 -0.98 3.81
C PHE A 271 -2.99 -0.59 4.72
N GLY A 272 -2.71 -0.07 5.92
CA GLY A 272 -3.73 0.50 6.78
C GLY A 272 -4.12 1.88 6.26
N ASN A 273 -3.37 2.91 6.66
CA ASN A 273 -3.58 4.29 6.20
C ASN A 273 -2.55 4.71 5.15
N LEU A 274 -2.99 5.26 4.03
CA LEU A 274 -2.12 5.84 3.00
C LEU A 274 -2.25 7.37 2.97
N ALA A 275 -1.16 8.07 3.25
CA ALA A 275 -1.09 9.52 3.08
C ALA A 275 -1.00 9.93 1.60
N VAL A 276 -1.22 11.21 1.34
CA VAL A 276 -1.03 11.81 0.02
C VAL A 276 0.39 11.56 -0.51
N GLY A 277 0.52 11.13 -1.77
CA GLY A 277 1.81 10.94 -2.43
C GLY A 277 2.71 9.87 -1.79
N ALA A 278 2.14 8.87 -1.10
CA ALA A 278 2.91 7.84 -0.38
C ALA A 278 3.96 7.12 -1.26
N PHE A 279 3.65 6.90 -2.54
CA PHE A 279 4.54 6.24 -3.50
C PHE A 279 5.21 7.18 -4.52
N LEU A 280 5.02 8.50 -4.39
CA LEU A 280 5.54 9.50 -5.34
C LEU A 280 7.08 9.59 -5.33
N GLY A 281 7.71 9.16 -4.25
CA GLY A 281 9.16 9.05 -4.13
C GLY A 281 9.78 7.93 -4.98
N ILE A 282 8.98 7.02 -5.55
CA ILE A 282 9.47 5.98 -6.46
C ILE A 282 9.62 6.57 -7.86
N ARG A 283 10.87 6.72 -8.31
CA ARG A 283 11.25 7.42 -9.55
C ARG A 283 12.27 6.59 -10.33
N ALA A 284 12.41 6.81 -11.63
CA ALA A 284 13.52 6.20 -12.36
C ALA A 284 14.83 6.94 -12.07
N ASP A 285 15.93 6.21 -12.04
CA ASP A 285 17.27 6.77 -11.98
C ASP A 285 17.52 7.63 -13.25
N PRO A 286 17.87 8.92 -13.12
CA PRO A 286 18.13 9.80 -14.26
C PRO A 286 19.21 9.29 -15.20
N GLU A 287 20.20 8.52 -14.71
CA GLU A 287 21.26 7.95 -15.54
C GLU A 287 20.79 6.74 -16.36
N ALA A 288 19.83 5.98 -15.83
CA ALA A 288 19.19 4.87 -16.52
C ALA A 288 17.98 5.31 -17.36
N ARG A 289 17.61 6.60 -17.30
CA ARG A 289 16.47 7.15 -18.03
C ARG A 289 16.74 7.01 -19.53
N PRO A 290 15.85 6.35 -20.28
CA PRO A 290 15.98 6.30 -21.73
C PRO A 290 15.98 7.74 -22.27
N PRO A 291 16.83 8.06 -23.27
CA PRO A 291 16.81 9.38 -23.89
C PRO A 291 15.40 9.68 -24.42
N PRO A 292 14.94 10.94 -24.40
CA PRO A 292 13.65 11.35 -24.94
C PRO A 292 13.68 11.29 -26.48
N ALA A 293 13.78 10.07 -27.03
CA ALA A 293 13.68 9.81 -28.44
C ALA A 293 12.23 9.41 -28.75
N SER A 294 11.50 10.34 -29.36
CA SER A 294 10.26 10.12 -30.13
C SER A 294 9.21 9.19 -29.49
N SER A 295 8.26 9.79 -28.78
CA SER A 295 6.82 9.45 -28.80
C SER A 295 6.41 7.97 -28.67
N SER A 296 7.23 7.10 -28.09
CA SER A 296 6.88 5.70 -27.89
C SER A 296 7.04 5.36 -26.42
N SER A 297 5.94 4.94 -25.81
CA SER A 297 5.83 4.29 -24.50
C SER A 297 6.69 3.03 -24.34
N ALA A 298 7.48 2.66 -25.36
CA ALA A 298 8.26 1.44 -25.46
C ALA A 298 9.49 1.40 -24.54
N ASN A 299 9.90 2.53 -23.96
CA ASN A 299 11.10 2.60 -23.11
C ASN A 299 10.81 2.86 -21.63
N LEU A 300 9.53 2.92 -21.21
CA LEU A 300 9.20 3.10 -19.80
C LEU A 300 9.44 1.80 -19.02
N HIS A 301 9.84 1.90 -17.76
CA HIS A 301 9.94 0.74 -16.88
C HIS A 301 8.54 0.31 -16.41
N ASP A 302 8.36 -0.99 -16.16
CA ASP A 302 7.08 -1.49 -15.64
C ASP A 302 6.93 -1.19 -14.15
N LEU A 303 5.76 -0.69 -13.76
CA LEU A 303 5.35 -0.57 -12.36
C LEU A 303 4.08 -1.38 -12.15
N ILE A 304 4.19 -2.48 -11.41
CA ILE A 304 3.12 -3.44 -11.21
C ILE A 304 2.55 -3.23 -9.81
N PHE A 305 1.29 -2.81 -9.71
CA PHE A 305 0.56 -2.63 -8.46
C PHE A 305 -0.68 -3.54 -8.42
N LYS A 306 -0.53 -4.74 -7.83
CA LYS A 306 -1.56 -5.79 -7.93
C LYS A 306 -1.96 -6.42 -6.61
N ASN A 307 -3.25 -6.74 -6.44
CA ASN A 307 -3.77 -7.49 -5.30
C ASN A 307 -3.36 -6.84 -3.97
N ASN A 308 -3.52 -5.54 -3.85
CA ASN A 308 -3.19 -4.80 -2.64
C ASN A 308 -4.50 -4.46 -1.91
N SER A 309 -4.46 -4.40 -0.59
CA SER A 309 -5.59 -3.94 0.22
C SER A 309 -5.26 -2.68 0.99
N VAL A 310 -6.24 -1.78 1.12
CA VAL A 310 -6.09 -0.48 1.79
C VAL A 310 -7.25 -0.28 2.77
N THR A 311 -6.98 0.18 3.98
CA THR A 311 -8.04 0.46 4.97
C THR A 311 -8.56 1.88 4.86
N SER A 312 -7.68 2.87 4.75
CA SER A 312 -8.02 4.27 4.52
C SER A 312 -6.96 4.94 3.65
N PHE A 313 -7.36 5.96 2.90
CA PHE A 313 -6.42 6.69 2.04
C PHE A 313 -6.82 8.15 1.89
N GLU A 314 -5.82 9.00 1.75
CA GLU A 314 -5.97 10.41 1.40
C GLU A 314 -6.07 10.60 -0.13
N GLU A 315 -6.51 11.79 -0.54
CA GLU A 315 -6.54 12.21 -1.94
C GLU A 315 -5.12 12.18 -2.54
N GLY A 316 -4.95 11.51 -3.68
CA GLY A 316 -3.65 11.39 -4.36
C GLY A 316 -2.65 10.47 -3.66
N SER A 317 -3.13 9.50 -2.88
CA SER A 317 -2.27 8.52 -2.19
C SER A 317 -1.54 7.57 -3.14
N LEU A 318 -2.21 7.10 -4.21
CA LEU A 318 -1.65 6.20 -5.22
C LEU A 318 -1.11 6.94 -6.44
N MET A 319 -0.23 7.91 -6.20
CA MET A 319 0.46 8.65 -7.25
C MET A 319 1.83 8.07 -7.53
N PHE A 320 2.17 7.96 -8.82
CA PHE A 320 3.42 7.40 -9.33
C PHE A 320 3.98 8.28 -10.45
N ASP A 321 5.30 8.23 -10.66
CA ASP A 321 5.97 8.94 -11.75
C ASP A 321 5.67 8.31 -13.13
N ARG A 322 4.68 8.88 -13.82
CA ARG A 322 4.25 8.45 -15.16
C ARG A 322 5.23 8.81 -16.27
N THR A 323 6.21 9.68 -16.00
CA THR A 323 7.21 10.06 -17.00
C THR A 323 8.33 9.03 -17.11
N SER A 324 8.38 8.11 -16.16
CA SER A 324 9.44 7.11 -15.99
C SER A 324 8.89 5.68 -16.00
N PHE A 325 7.66 5.48 -15.51
CA PHE A 325 7.03 4.17 -15.40
C PHE A 325 5.73 4.06 -16.18
N ARG A 326 5.45 2.84 -16.63
CA ARG A 326 4.13 2.39 -17.08
C ARG A 326 3.44 1.68 -15.91
N PRO A 327 2.48 2.33 -15.21
CA PRO A 327 1.78 1.71 -14.10
C PRO A 327 0.72 0.74 -14.61
N GLU A 328 0.68 -0.45 -14.02
CA GLU A 328 -0.33 -1.49 -14.20
C GLU A 328 -1.02 -1.69 -12.84
N PHE A 329 -2.33 -1.39 -12.78
CA PHE A 329 -3.12 -1.47 -11.56
C PHE A 329 -4.10 -2.63 -11.66
N ASP A 330 -4.16 -3.46 -10.63
CA ASP A 330 -5.04 -4.63 -10.62
C ASP A 330 -5.48 -4.96 -9.19
N ASP A 331 -6.71 -5.40 -9.01
CA ASP A 331 -7.22 -5.94 -7.73
C ASP A 331 -6.87 -5.10 -6.48
N LEU A 332 -7.23 -3.82 -6.46
CA LEU A 332 -7.10 -2.97 -5.28
C LEU A 332 -8.36 -3.06 -4.41
N LEU A 333 -8.25 -3.71 -3.25
CA LEU A 333 -9.34 -3.86 -2.29
C LEU A 333 -9.33 -2.75 -1.23
N VAL A 334 -10.39 -1.95 -1.19
CA VAL A 334 -10.67 -1.04 -0.08
C VAL A 334 -11.41 -1.82 1.02
N LYS A 335 -10.78 -2.00 2.18
CA LYS A 335 -11.32 -2.69 3.36
C LYS A 335 -12.35 -1.83 4.11
N GLN A 336 -13.30 -1.26 3.37
CA GLN A 336 -14.44 -0.52 3.88
C GLN A 336 -15.71 -1.01 3.17
N PRO A 337 -16.88 -0.95 3.85
CA PRO A 337 -18.13 -1.30 3.23
C PRO A 337 -18.43 -0.37 2.04
N CYS A 338 -18.93 -0.93 0.95
CA CYS A 338 -19.31 -0.18 -0.24
C CYS A 338 -20.50 0.76 0.05
N ASP A 339 -20.38 2.06 -0.23
CA ASP A 339 -21.50 3.01 -0.16
C ASP A 339 -21.59 3.84 -1.45
N CYS A 340 -22.80 3.95 -1.99
CA CYS A 340 -23.09 4.71 -3.21
C CYS A 340 -22.65 6.18 -3.13
N GLN A 341 -22.57 6.77 -1.94
CA GLN A 341 -22.09 8.14 -1.77
C GLN A 341 -20.56 8.24 -1.77
N THR A 342 -19.85 7.22 -1.28
CA THR A 342 -18.39 7.22 -1.13
C THR A 342 -17.68 6.74 -2.38
N LEU A 343 -18.29 5.86 -3.18
CA LEU A 343 -17.70 5.31 -4.40
C LEU A 343 -17.21 6.40 -5.39
N PRO A 344 -18.00 7.45 -5.73
CA PRO A 344 -17.54 8.51 -6.62
C PRO A 344 -16.38 9.31 -6.02
N VAL A 345 -16.35 9.47 -4.70
CA VAL A 345 -15.28 10.18 -3.99
C VAL A 345 -13.99 9.36 -4.04
N TRP A 346 -14.06 8.06 -3.75
CA TRP A 346 -12.91 7.16 -3.86
C TRP A 346 -12.37 7.10 -5.28
N ARG A 347 -13.24 6.94 -6.28
CA ARG A 347 -12.88 6.96 -7.71
C ARG A 347 -12.05 8.19 -8.09
N ASN A 348 -12.47 9.37 -7.62
CA ASN A 348 -11.77 10.62 -7.93
C ASN A 348 -10.51 10.81 -7.09
N ASN A 349 -10.49 10.35 -5.84
CA ASN A 349 -9.41 10.63 -4.89
C ASN A 349 -8.22 9.67 -5.02
N VAL A 350 -8.43 8.39 -5.38
CA VAL A 350 -7.35 7.40 -5.43
C VAL A 350 -6.25 7.81 -6.42
N LEU A 351 -6.65 8.28 -7.61
CA LEU A 351 -5.74 8.70 -8.69
C LEU A 351 -5.89 10.20 -9.04
N ASN A 352 -6.02 11.09 -8.04
CA ASN A 352 -6.11 12.53 -8.33
C ASN A 352 -4.75 13.16 -8.67
N TYR A 353 -4.32 13.01 -9.93
CA TYR A 353 -3.08 13.61 -10.42
C TYR A 353 -3.16 15.14 -10.63
N THR A 354 -4.34 15.74 -10.80
CA THR A 354 -4.44 17.16 -11.22
C THR A 354 -4.29 18.14 -10.06
N ASN A 355 -4.98 17.88 -8.94
CA ASN A 355 -4.99 18.81 -7.81
C ASN A 355 -3.80 18.66 -6.86
N VAL A 356 -3.22 17.46 -6.77
CA VAL A 356 -2.16 17.14 -5.81
C VAL A 356 -0.78 17.33 -6.42
N TYR A 357 -0.57 16.90 -7.68
CA TYR A 357 0.72 17.02 -8.35
C TYR A 357 1.17 18.48 -8.48
N SER A 358 0.24 19.39 -8.77
CA SER A 358 0.51 20.84 -8.81
C SER A 358 0.98 21.39 -7.46
N LYS A 359 0.47 20.87 -6.33
CA LYS A 359 0.90 21.29 -4.98
C LYS A 359 2.33 20.85 -4.64
N PHE A 360 2.74 19.65 -5.03
CA PHE A 360 4.09 19.15 -4.76
C PHE A 360 5.15 19.79 -5.68
N TYR A 361 4.85 19.92 -6.98
CA TYR A 361 5.85 20.35 -7.97
C TYR A 361 5.89 21.87 -8.22
N MET A 362 4.86 22.66 -7.88
CA MET A 362 4.99 24.12 -7.95
C MET A 362 5.91 24.71 -6.87
N ARG A 363 6.26 23.94 -5.82
CA ARG A 363 7.13 24.44 -4.75
C ARG A 363 8.63 24.37 -5.08
N GLN A 364 9.03 23.66 -6.14
CA GLN A 364 10.44 23.31 -6.40
C GLN A 364 11.13 23.97 -7.60
N ASN A 365 10.52 24.98 -8.25
CA ASN A 365 11.11 26.01 -9.12
C ASN A 365 10.24 26.25 -10.37
N ALA A 366 10.12 27.53 -10.72
CA ALA A 366 9.48 28.02 -11.93
C ALA A 366 10.23 27.59 -13.18
N VAL A 367 9.84 26.47 -13.78
CA VAL A 367 9.95 26.20 -15.23
C VAL A 367 8.67 25.46 -15.61
N MET A 368 8.09 25.83 -16.75
CA MET A 368 6.78 25.42 -17.29
C MET A 368 6.22 24.08 -16.79
N PRO A 369 4.90 23.97 -16.58
CA PRO A 369 4.27 22.66 -16.38
C PRO A 369 4.64 21.80 -17.60
N PRO A 370 5.19 20.58 -17.40
CA PRO A 370 5.28 19.65 -18.51
C PRO A 370 3.86 19.46 -19.00
N THR A 371 3.62 19.81 -20.27
CA THR A 371 2.41 19.40 -20.98
C THR A 371 2.37 17.88 -20.89
N LEU A 372 1.59 17.37 -19.94
CA LEU A 372 1.31 15.94 -19.81
C LEU A 372 0.78 15.51 -21.18
N PRO A 373 1.44 14.57 -21.88
CA PRO A 373 0.87 14.02 -23.09
C PRO A 373 -0.53 13.51 -22.75
N ALA A 374 -1.48 13.85 -23.61
CA ALA A 374 -2.88 13.49 -23.47
C ALA A 374 -3.00 11.99 -23.20
N GLN A 375 -3.33 11.66 -21.95
CA GLN A 375 -4.30 10.66 -21.53
C GLN A 375 -4.49 9.45 -22.47
N ASP A 376 -3.41 8.75 -22.83
CA ASP A 376 -3.51 7.42 -23.42
C ASP A 376 -3.75 6.40 -22.29
N SER A 377 -5.00 5.90 -22.26
CA SER A 377 -5.47 4.74 -21.50
C SER A 377 -5.02 4.67 -20.03
N ILE A 378 -5.59 5.52 -19.18
CA ILE A 378 -5.84 5.08 -17.80
C ILE A 378 -6.90 3.98 -17.95
N GLU A 379 -6.55 2.72 -17.68
CA GLU A 379 -7.57 1.72 -17.35
C GLU A 379 -8.50 2.36 -16.34
N SER A 380 -9.77 2.51 -16.71
CA SER A 380 -10.76 3.22 -15.90
C SER A 380 -10.67 2.71 -14.45
N PRO A 381 -10.64 3.59 -13.44
CA PRO A 381 -10.52 3.19 -12.03
C PRO A 381 -11.55 2.14 -11.60
N ASP A 382 -12.65 2.04 -12.34
CA ASP A 382 -13.70 1.05 -12.17
C ASP A 382 -13.27 -0.41 -12.40
N ALA A 383 -12.19 -0.64 -13.16
CA ALA A 383 -11.74 -1.98 -13.52
C ALA A 383 -10.89 -2.65 -12.43
N PHE A 384 -10.20 -1.87 -11.59
CA PHE A 384 -9.25 -2.40 -10.60
C PHE A 384 -9.66 -2.12 -9.15
N LEU A 385 -10.72 -1.34 -8.88
CA LEU A 385 -11.17 -1.02 -7.52
C LEU A 385 -12.26 -1.98 -7.02
N PHE A 386 -12.04 -2.53 -5.83
CA PHE A 386 -12.94 -3.45 -5.13
C PHE A 386 -13.25 -2.92 -3.74
N CYS A 387 -14.45 -3.17 -3.23
CA CYS A 387 -14.85 -2.88 -1.85
C CYS A 387 -15.55 -4.11 -1.24
N VAL A 388 -15.85 -4.03 0.05
CA VAL A 388 -16.51 -5.10 0.78
C VAL A 388 -18.03 -4.91 0.73
N ASP A 389 -18.74 -5.92 0.24
CA ASP A 389 -20.21 -6.02 0.27
C ASP A 389 -20.65 -7.00 1.37
N GLY A 390 -21.54 -6.56 2.26
CA GLY A 390 -22.05 -7.32 3.40
C GLY A 390 -21.53 -6.90 4.78
N ASP A 391 -22.23 -7.36 5.84
CA ASP A 391 -21.79 -7.21 7.23
C ASP A 391 -20.58 -8.12 7.51
N ALA A 392 -19.76 -7.77 8.51
CA ALA A 392 -18.41 -8.29 8.75
C ALA A 392 -18.23 -9.84 8.80
N GLU A 393 -19.29 -10.63 8.92
CA GLU A 393 -19.24 -12.10 8.92
C GLU A 393 -19.37 -12.73 7.52
N ASP A 394 -19.98 -12.05 6.53
CA ASP A 394 -20.18 -12.50 5.13
C ASP A 394 -19.61 -11.49 4.11
N ALA A 395 -18.47 -10.89 4.45
CA ALA A 395 -17.78 -9.89 3.65
C ALA A 395 -17.26 -10.48 2.31
N THR A 396 -17.91 -10.13 1.19
CA THR A 396 -17.44 -10.51 -0.15
C THR A 396 -16.82 -9.31 -0.86
N ALA A 397 -15.70 -9.52 -1.57
CA ALA A 397 -15.09 -8.49 -2.39
C ALA A 397 -15.88 -8.34 -3.69
N VAL A 398 -16.38 -7.13 -3.97
CA VAL A 398 -17.16 -6.81 -5.17
C VAL A 398 -16.52 -5.63 -5.88
N SER A 399 -16.49 -5.67 -7.22
CA SER A 399 -15.97 -4.55 -8.02
C SER A 399 -16.87 -3.33 -7.88
N PHE A 400 -16.30 -2.13 -7.98
CA PHE A 400 -17.07 -0.89 -7.88
C PHE A 400 -18.17 -0.80 -8.94
N ALA A 401 -17.85 -1.23 -10.18
CA ALA A 401 -18.79 -1.24 -11.29
C ALA A 401 -19.99 -2.16 -11.04
N ASP A 402 -19.74 -3.37 -10.52
CA ASP A 402 -20.80 -4.32 -10.22
C ASP A 402 -21.69 -3.84 -9.06
N TYR A 403 -21.09 -3.25 -8.03
CA TYR A 403 -21.85 -2.72 -6.89
C TYR A 403 -22.72 -1.52 -7.30
N GLU A 404 -22.17 -0.57 -8.07
CA GLU A 404 -22.91 0.60 -8.56
C GLU A 404 -24.10 0.19 -9.43
N ALA A 405 -23.91 -0.79 -10.32
CA ALA A 405 -24.97 -1.31 -11.17
C ALA A 405 -26.12 -1.95 -10.37
N ARG A 406 -25.80 -2.70 -9.32
CA ARG A 406 -26.79 -3.43 -8.50
C ARG A 406 -27.52 -2.56 -7.49
N HIS A 407 -26.80 -1.68 -6.77
CA HIS A 407 -27.33 -0.99 -5.59
C HIS A 407 -27.59 0.50 -5.81
N CYS A 408 -26.83 1.17 -6.69
CA CYS A 408 -26.88 2.63 -6.82
C CYS A 408 -27.76 3.13 -7.98
N SER A 409 -27.94 2.32 -9.02
CA SER A 409 -28.74 2.66 -10.22
C SER A 409 -30.25 2.84 -9.95
N LEU A 410 -30.74 2.32 -8.83
CA LEU A 410 -32.17 2.35 -8.45
C LEU A 410 -32.65 3.73 -7.98
N GLY A 411 -31.77 4.59 -7.46
CA GLY A 411 -32.16 5.90 -6.91
C GLY A 411 -32.69 6.88 -7.96
N GLY A 412 -32.04 6.95 -9.14
CA GLY A 412 -32.46 7.83 -10.24
C GLY A 412 -33.71 7.32 -10.95
N SER A 413 -33.82 6.00 -11.13
CA SER A 413 -34.96 5.36 -11.80
C SER A 413 -36.24 5.47 -10.97
N MET A 414 -36.16 5.31 -9.64
CA MET A 414 -37.33 5.48 -8.76
C MET A 414 -37.82 6.93 -8.73
N LEU A 415 -36.93 7.92 -8.76
CA LEU A 415 -37.34 9.33 -8.83
C LEU A 415 -38.03 9.67 -10.16
N LEU A 416 -37.51 9.16 -11.28
CA LEU A 416 -38.16 9.29 -12.59
C LEU A 416 -39.52 8.58 -12.64
N LEU A 417 -39.63 7.40 -12.02
CA LEU A 417 -40.89 6.67 -11.93
C LEU A 417 -41.93 7.40 -11.05
N ILE A 418 -41.50 8.02 -9.95
CA ILE A 418 -42.36 8.87 -9.10
C ILE A 418 -42.79 10.14 -9.85
N LEU A 419 -41.89 10.77 -10.61
CA LEU A 419 -42.21 11.93 -11.44
C LEU A 419 -43.17 11.56 -12.57
N ALA A 420 -43.00 10.40 -13.20
CA ALA A 420 -43.90 9.89 -14.23
C ALA A 420 -45.30 9.59 -13.65
N LEU A 421 -45.39 8.92 -12.49
CA LEU A 421 -46.65 8.64 -11.81
C LEU A 421 -47.37 9.92 -11.36
N SER A 422 -46.64 10.88 -10.77
CA SER A 422 -47.22 12.16 -10.35
C SER A 422 -47.66 13.01 -11.54
N GLY A 423 -46.90 13.02 -12.64
CA GLY A 423 -47.27 13.65 -13.90
C GLY A 423 -48.54 13.04 -14.51
N LEU A 424 -48.64 11.70 -14.51
CA LEU A 424 -49.85 10.99 -14.98
C LEU A 424 -51.07 11.33 -14.12
N LEU A 425 -50.90 11.43 -12.80
CA LEU A 425 -51.98 11.76 -11.87
C LEU A 425 -52.45 13.21 -12.05
N ALA A 426 -51.53 14.15 -12.28
CA ALA A 426 -51.86 15.54 -12.61
C ALA A 426 -52.60 15.65 -13.96
N ALA A 427 -52.18 14.90 -14.97
CA ALA A 427 -52.85 14.85 -16.27
C ALA A 427 -54.29 14.30 -16.15
N LEU A 428 -54.49 13.23 -15.38
CA LEU A 428 -55.82 12.68 -15.11
C LEU A 428 -56.74 13.69 -14.41
N LEU A 429 -56.21 14.46 -13.45
CA LEU A 429 -56.96 15.53 -12.78
C LEU A 429 -57.33 16.66 -13.75
N LEU A 430 -56.43 17.06 -14.66
CA LEU A 430 -56.73 18.06 -15.68
C LEU A 430 -57.81 17.57 -16.66
N VAL A 431 -57.74 16.32 -17.10
CA VAL A 431 -58.75 15.72 -17.97
C VAL A 431 -60.11 15.66 -17.26
N ALA A 432 -60.16 15.25 -15.99
CA ALA A 432 -61.38 15.26 -15.20
C ALA A 432 -61.98 16.67 -15.06
N CYS A 433 -61.13 17.67 -14.77
CA CYS A 433 -61.53 19.07 -14.72
C CYS A 433 -62.07 19.59 -16.06
N LEU A 434 -61.43 19.23 -17.18
CA LEU A 434 -61.88 19.58 -18.53
C LEU A 434 -63.21 18.91 -18.87
N ILE A 435 -63.40 17.64 -18.51
CA ILE A 435 -64.68 16.94 -18.68
C ILE A 435 -65.77 17.65 -17.89
N VAL A 436 -65.53 17.97 -16.61
CA VAL A 436 -66.49 18.71 -15.77
C VAL A 436 -66.80 20.09 -16.35
N TRP A 437 -65.80 20.80 -16.86
CA TRP A 437 -65.96 22.10 -17.50
C TRP A 437 -66.75 22.01 -18.81
N CYS A 438 -66.46 21.04 -19.66
CA CYS A 438 -67.19 20.76 -20.90
C CYS A 438 -68.64 20.38 -20.61
N CYS A 439 -68.89 19.52 -19.62
CA CYS A 439 -70.24 19.17 -19.16
C CYS A 439 -71.00 20.39 -18.63
N ARG A 440 -70.34 21.27 -17.84
CA ARG A 440 -70.93 22.52 -17.35
C ARG A 440 -71.21 23.50 -18.49
N ARG A 441 -70.29 23.64 -19.45
CA ARG A 441 -70.43 24.55 -20.60
C ARG A 441 -71.53 24.10 -21.54
N ARG A 442 -71.67 22.78 -21.79
CA ARG A 442 -72.76 22.20 -22.57
C ARG A 442 -74.12 22.46 -21.92
N ARG A 443 -74.26 22.19 -20.60
CA ARG A 443 -75.47 22.57 -19.84
C ARG A 443 -75.79 24.07 -19.90
N ARG A 444 -74.77 24.93 -19.93
CA ARG A 444 -74.96 26.39 -20.01
C ARG A 444 -75.42 26.85 -21.40
N ASN A 445 -74.99 26.17 -22.47
CA ASN A 445 -75.45 26.46 -23.83
C ASN A 445 -76.85 25.90 -24.09
N ASP A 446 -77.19 24.72 -23.56
CA ASP A 446 -78.55 24.17 -23.69
C ASP A 446 -79.60 25.03 -22.96
N ARG A 447 -79.22 25.71 -21.87
CA ARG A 447 -80.08 26.69 -21.19
C ARG A 447 -80.31 28.00 -21.96
N LYS A 448 -79.51 28.32 -22.98
CA LYS A 448 -79.66 29.56 -23.77
C LYS A 448 -80.56 29.40 -25.00
N ARG A 449 -81.03 28.18 -25.31
CA ARG A 449 -81.93 27.90 -26.45
C ARG A 449 -83.43 28.12 -26.17
N TRP A 450 -83.79 28.55 -24.96
CA TRP A 450 -85.16 28.93 -24.62
C TRP A 450 -85.19 30.42 -24.25
N MET A 451 -85.23 31.29 -25.26
CA MET A 451 -85.53 32.71 -25.13
C MET A 451 -86.97 32.93 -25.62
N SER A 452 -87.89 33.12 -24.68
CA SER A 452 -89.28 33.48 -24.92
C SER A 452 -89.39 34.95 -25.36
N VAL A 453 -90.07 35.17 -26.50
CA VAL A 453 -90.46 36.48 -27.07
C VAL A 453 -91.78 36.96 -26.41
N PRO A 454 -92.03 38.28 -26.25
CA PRO A 454 -92.91 38.82 -25.22
C PRO A 454 -94.39 38.87 -25.68
N THR A 455 -95.31 38.67 -24.74
CA THR A 455 -96.72 39.04 -24.91
C THR A 455 -97.15 39.95 -23.77
N ASN A 456 -97.66 41.12 -24.17
CA ASN A 456 -98.19 42.15 -23.29
C ASN A 456 -99.42 41.64 -22.53
N ALA A 457 -99.52 42.08 -21.28
CA ALA A 457 -100.64 41.91 -20.35
C ALA A 457 -101.89 42.73 -20.81
N PRO A 458 -103.07 42.65 -20.16
CA PRO A 458 -103.21 43.10 -18.77
C PRO A 458 -104.13 42.25 -17.85
N ASP A 459 -103.72 42.23 -16.58
CA ASP A 459 -104.49 42.49 -15.36
C ASP A 459 -105.72 41.62 -15.00
N VAL A 460 -105.71 41.04 -13.79
CA VAL A 460 -106.67 41.32 -12.70
C VAL A 460 -106.31 40.46 -11.47
N VAL A 461 -105.77 41.15 -10.45
CA VAL A 461 -106.15 41.08 -9.01
C VAL A 461 -106.35 39.70 -8.35
N SER A 462 -105.52 39.33 -7.36
CA SER A 462 -105.87 39.43 -5.92
C SER A 462 -105.02 38.53 -5.00
N LYS A 463 -104.47 39.16 -3.96
CA LYS A 463 -104.38 38.70 -2.56
C LYS A 463 -103.45 37.53 -2.15
N LYS A 464 -102.42 37.94 -1.38
CA LYS A 464 -102.30 37.76 0.09
C LYS A 464 -101.53 36.52 0.63
N ASN A 465 -100.32 36.85 1.13
CA ASN A 465 -99.62 36.45 2.36
C ASN A 465 -99.46 34.97 2.80
N GLY A 466 -98.25 34.69 3.31
CA GLY A 466 -97.99 33.75 4.42
C GLY A 466 -97.29 32.47 3.97
N VAL A 467 -96.00 32.22 4.24
CA VAL A 467 -95.35 31.87 5.54
C VAL A 467 -95.56 30.41 5.94
N ILE A 468 -94.44 29.68 6.11
CA ILE A 468 -94.22 28.34 6.74
C ILE A 468 -94.90 27.18 5.98
N GLY A 469 -94.33 26.01 5.72
CA GLY A 469 -93.09 25.34 6.13
C GLY A 469 -93.34 23.82 5.99
N ARG A 470 -92.24 23.07 5.79
CA ARG A 470 -91.99 21.73 6.32
C ARG A 470 -92.78 20.49 5.80
N GLU A 471 -91.97 19.60 5.24
CA GLU A 471 -91.96 18.13 5.34
C GLU A 471 -92.98 17.22 4.62
N ALA A 472 -92.36 16.21 4.00
CA ALA A 472 -92.72 14.80 3.96
C ALA A 472 -93.83 14.30 3.01
N ALA A 473 -93.32 13.56 2.01
CA ALA A 473 -93.63 12.16 1.76
C ALA A 473 -94.90 11.78 0.98
N THR A 474 -94.62 10.91 0.01
CA THR A 474 -95.38 9.74 -0.44
C THR A 474 -96.58 9.91 -1.38
N SER A 475 -96.36 9.31 -2.57
CA SER A 475 -97.26 8.41 -3.31
C SER A 475 -98.58 8.96 -3.85
N GLY A 476 -98.68 8.98 -5.18
CA GLY A 476 -99.96 9.04 -5.89
C GLY A 476 -99.79 9.34 -7.38
N THR A 477 -99.55 8.30 -8.18
CA THR A 477 -100.04 8.26 -9.57
C THR A 477 -101.56 7.99 -9.55
N PRO A 478 -102.33 8.04 -10.66
CA PRO A 478 -102.05 8.47 -12.04
C PRO A 478 -103.10 9.50 -12.55
N VAL A 479 -102.95 10.05 -13.77
CA VAL A 479 -103.98 10.02 -14.84
C VAL A 479 -103.43 10.67 -16.11
N ASP A 480 -103.41 9.80 -17.11
CA ASP A 480 -103.31 9.91 -18.56
C ASP A 480 -103.99 11.13 -19.21
N SER A 481 -103.27 11.82 -20.10
CA SER A 481 -103.87 12.38 -21.32
C SER A 481 -102.82 12.43 -22.44
N ARG A 482 -102.76 11.33 -23.19
CA ARG A 482 -102.27 11.25 -24.57
C ARG A 482 -102.63 12.49 -25.39
N ILE A 483 -101.63 13.21 -25.89
CA ILE A 483 -101.69 13.86 -27.20
C ILE A 483 -100.35 13.64 -27.90
N THR A 484 -100.34 12.62 -28.76
CA THR A 484 -99.38 12.42 -29.84
C THR A 484 -99.58 13.51 -30.90
N MET A 485 -98.52 14.24 -31.25
CA MET A 485 -98.46 14.95 -32.53
C MET A 485 -97.07 14.76 -33.14
N VAL A 486 -97.10 14.11 -34.30
CA VAL A 486 -95.99 13.75 -35.18
C VAL A 486 -95.52 14.99 -35.95
N VAL A 487 -94.20 15.23 -36.01
CA VAL A 487 -93.55 16.14 -36.98
C VAL A 487 -92.17 15.55 -37.34
N PRO A 488 -91.73 15.62 -38.61
CA PRO A 488 -91.05 14.51 -39.29
C PRO A 488 -89.51 14.53 -39.23
N ASP A 489 -88.97 13.33 -39.44
CA ASP A 489 -87.55 13.02 -39.68
C ASP A 489 -86.89 13.99 -40.68
N GLY A 490 -85.98 14.81 -40.16
CA GLY A 490 -84.97 15.52 -40.93
C GLY A 490 -83.65 14.74 -40.92
N ARG A 491 -83.66 13.50 -41.43
CA ARG A 491 -82.45 12.70 -41.63
C ARG A 491 -81.88 13.01 -43.02
N LEU A 492 -80.80 13.79 -43.05
CA LEU A 492 -79.88 13.84 -44.19
C LEU A 492 -78.79 12.81 -43.93
N TYR A 493 -78.81 11.73 -44.71
CA TYR A 493 -77.69 10.82 -44.88
C TYR A 493 -76.58 11.57 -45.62
N ARG A 494 -75.40 11.66 -45.01
CA ARG A 494 -74.17 12.09 -45.68
C ARG A 494 -73.32 10.86 -45.91
N GLU A 495 -72.92 10.72 -47.16
CA GLU A 495 -72.36 9.54 -47.80
C GLU A 495 -71.10 8.99 -47.11
N THR A 496 -70.97 7.67 -47.24
CA THR A 496 -69.89 6.81 -46.79
C THR A 496 -68.67 6.92 -47.71
N GLU A 497 -67.51 7.33 -47.18
CA GLU A 497 -66.23 7.08 -47.84
C GLU A 497 -65.70 5.71 -47.39
N PHE A 498 -65.53 4.82 -48.38
CA PHE A 498 -64.88 3.52 -48.24
C PHE A 498 -63.36 3.73 -48.15
N HIS A 499 -62.77 3.50 -46.99
CA HIS A 499 -61.32 3.27 -46.89
C HIS A 499 -61.04 1.77 -47.10
N VAL A 500 -60.55 1.44 -48.29
CA VAL A 500 -59.94 0.14 -48.56
C VAL A 500 -58.57 0.12 -47.89
N ILE A 501 -58.44 -0.63 -46.79
CA ILE A 501 -57.15 -0.97 -46.19
C ILE A 501 -56.62 -2.19 -46.97
N VAL A 502 -55.60 -1.97 -47.80
CA VAL A 502 -54.82 -3.05 -48.38
C VAL A 502 -53.79 -3.47 -47.34
N GLU A 503 -54.06 -4.56 -46.62
CA GLU A 503 -53.03 -5.24 -45.83
C GLU A 503 -52.02 -5.89 -46.78
N LYS A 504 -50.82 -5.30 -46.88
CA LYS A 504 -49.65 -6.00 -47.40
C LYS A 504 -49.04 -6.81 -46.26
N ALA A 505 -49.23 -8.12 -46.30
CA ALA A 505 -48.39 -9.06 -45.55
C ALA A 505 -47.06 -9.21 -46.30
N GLU A 506 -45.97 -8.73 -45.70
CA GLU A 506 -44.62 -9.09 -46.14
C GLU A 506 -44.22 -10.42 -45.46
N PRO A 507 -43.77 -11.43 -46.23
CA PRO A 507 -43.40 -12.72 -45.69
C PRO A 507 -42.02 -12.67 -45.00
N LEU A 508 -41.97 -13.24 -43.79
CA LEU A 508 -40.75 -13.63 -43.08
C LEU A 508 -39.96 -14.64 -43.93
N THR A 509 -38.79 -14.24 -44.42
CA THR A 509 -37.75 -15.18 -44.82
C THR A 509 -36.70 -15.25 -43.72
N THR A 510 -36.77 -16.35 -42.97
CA THR A 510 -35.69 -16.90 -42.18
C THR A 510 -34.60 -17.40 -43.12
N GLU A 511 -33.37 -16.89 -43.00
CA GLU A 511 -32.18 -17.64 -43.38
C GLU A 511 -31.23 -17.71 -42.18
N LEU A 512 -30.66 -18.92 -42.05
CA LEU A 512 -29.71 -19.40 -41.06
C LEU A 512 -28.35 -18.70 -41.14
#